data_AF-A0A0M4PW62-F1
#
_entry.id   AF-A0A0M4PW62-F1
#
_cell.length_a   1.000
_cell.length_b   1.000
_cell.length_c   1.000
_cell.angle_alpha   90.00
_cell.angle_beta   90.00
_cell.angle_gamma   90.00
#
_symmetry.space_group_name_H-M   'P 1'
#
loop_
_entity.id
_entity.type
_entity.pdbx_description
1 polymer ?
#
loop_
_entity_poly.entity_id
_entity_poly.type
_entity_poly.pdbx_seq_one_letter_code
_entity_poly.pdbx_strand_id
1 'polypeptide(L)'
;MTTWTSDECAAHWGVQVGTWNSYVSRGQAPAPLPDPGPGGRKVWDADAVRAFSRPGVGRRRESAESAAVLEELRAAADAPRERRRELLRAGREAGCEVSAMAAALGVSRHTAYAWLKD
;
A
#
# COMPACT_ATOMS: atom_id res chain seq x y z
N MET A 1 -22.61 12.17 20.39
CA MET A 1 -21.59 12.43 19.35
C MET A 1 -20.25 12.55 20.05
N THR A 2 -19.34 11.62 19.83
CA THR A 2 -18.02 11.63 20.46
C THR A 2 -17.05 12.35 19.52
N THR A 3 -16.39 13.40 20.02
CA THR A 3 -15.43 14.17 19.22
C THR A 3 -14.01 13.69 19.44
N TRP A 4 -13.24 13.55 18.37
CA TRP A 4 -11.83 13.20 18.40
C TRP A 4 -10.95 14.36 17.96
N THR A 5 -9.78 14.45 18.57
CA THR A 5 -8.65 15.27 18.14
C THR A 5 -7.93 14.64 16.94
N SER A 6 -7.05 15.41 16.28
CA SER A 6 -6.19 14.87 15.23
C SER A 6 -5.37 13.67 15.71
N ASP A 7 -4.89 13.70 16.96
CA ASP A 7 -4.11 12.63 17.59
C ASP A 7 -4.92 11.34 17.70
N GLU A 8 -6.16 11.41 18.17
CA GLU A 8 -7.05 10.25 18.31
C GLU A 8 -7.43 9.67 16.94
N CYS A 9 -7.71 10.54 15.96
CA CYS A 9 -8.00 10.10 14.59
C CYS A 9 -6.79 9.38 13.95
N ALA A 10 -5.60 9.95 14.11
CA ALA A 10 -4.36 9.38 13.58
C ALA A 10 -4.04 8.04 14.25
N ALA A 11 -4.21 7.95 15.58
CA ALA A 11 -4.05 6.72 16.33
C ALA A 11 -5.02 5.63 15.86
N HIS A 12 -6.29 5.97 15.64
CA HIS A 12 -7.28 5.03 15.11
C HIS A 12 -6.89 4.46 13.74
N TRP A 13 -6.35 5.30 12.85
CA TRP A 13 -5.89 4.88 11.52
C TRP A 13 -4.48 4.25 11.50
N GLY A 14 -3.79 4.22 12.65
CA GLY A 14 -2.41 3.73 12.75
C GLY A 14 -1.41 4.56 11.95
N VAL A 15 -1.60 5.89 11.89
CA VAL A 15 -0.71 6.81 11.17
C VAL A 15 -0.20 7.91 12.09
N GLN A 16 0.83 8.64 11.65
CA GLN A 16 1.26 9.85 12.34
C GLN A 16 0.27 11.00 12.12
N VAL A 17 0.17 11.92 13.09
CA VAL A 17 -0.71 13.10 13.02
C VAL A 17 -0.46 13.96 11.79
N GLY A 18 0.80 14.14 11.38
CA GLY A 18 1.13 14.85 10.14
C GLY A 18 0.59 14.17 8.87
N THR A 19 0.54 12.83 8.86
CA THR A 19 -0.07 12.06 7.76
C THR A 19 -1.59 12.22 7.76
N TRP A 20 -2.23 12.16 8.92
CA TRP A 20 -3.66 12.46 9.07
C TRP A 20 -4.00 13.84 8.51
N ASN A 21 -3.29 14.89 8.95
CA ASN A 21 -3.51 16.26 8.47
C ASN A 21 -3.28 16.40 6.96
N SER A 22 -2.33 15.65 6.40
CA SER A 22 -2.10 15.60 4.95
C SER A 22 -3.24 14.92 4.19
N TYR A 23 -3.88 13.90 4.76
CA TYR A 23 -5.07 13.31 4.17
C TYR A 23 -6.26 14.27 4.23
N VAL A 24 -6.48 14.93 5.38
CA VAL A 24 -7.55 15.91 5.54
C VAL A 24 -7.41 17.05 4.52
N SER A 25 -6.21 17.62 4.34
CA SER A 25 -5.98 18.72 3.38
C SER A 25 -6.20 18.31 1.92
N ARG A 26 -6.04 17.02 1.60
CA ARG A 26 -6.25 16.44 0.27
C ARG A 26 -7.67 15.88 0.08
N GLY A 27 -8.57 16.03 1.06
CA GLY A 27 -9.91 15.44 1.01
C GLY A 27 -9.92 13.90 1.07
N GLN A 28 -8.86 13.29 1.58
CA GLN A 28 -8.67 11.83 1.70
C GLN A 28 -8.99 11.30 3.10
N ALA A 29 -9.53 12.15 3.96
CA ALA A 29 -10.06 11.82 5.28
C ALA A 29 -11.28 12.73 5.56
N PRO A 30 -12.12 12.41 6.57
CA PRO A 30 -13.22 13.28 6.96
C PRO A 30 -12.77 14.71 7.24
N ALA A 31 -13.60 15.67 6.86
CA ALA A 31 -13.40 17.06 7.24
C ALA A 31 -13.59 17.24 8.76
N PRO A 32 -12.84 18.16 9.39
CA PRO A 32 -13.10 18.53 10.78
C PRO A 32 -14.50 19.14 10.91
N LEU A 33 -15.07 19.03 12.11
CA LEU A 33 -16.31 19.72 12.47
C LEU A 33 -16.10 21.24 12.42
N PRO A 34 -17.17 22.01 12.11
CA PRO A 34 -17.09 23.47 11.98
C PRO A 34 -16.75 24.14 13.33
N ASP A 35 -17.25 23.57 14.43
CA ASP A 35 -16.99 24.07 15.77
C ASP A 35 -15.67 23.49 16.31
N PRO A 36 -14.69 24.34 16.66
CA PRO A 36 -13.44 23.87 17.25
C PRO A 36 -13.69 23.34 18.66
N GLY A 37 -12.96 22.28 19.03
CA GLY A 37 -12.98 21.73 20.37
C GLY A 37 -12.20 22.58 21.38
N PRO A 38 -12.00 22.05 22.61
CA PRO A 38 -11.31 22.74 23.68
C PRO A 38 -9.96 23.31 23.24
N GLY A 39 -9.73 24.60 23.53
CA GLY A 39 -8.49 25.29 23.16
C GLY A 39 -8.37 25.66 21.68
N GLY A 40 -9.49 25.73 20.94
CA GLY A 40 -9.52 26.16 19.54
C GLY A 40 -8.98 25.10 18.56
N ARG A 41 -8.85 23.85 19.02
CA ARG A 41 -8.30 22.76 18.21
C ARG A 41 -9.38 22.17 17.29
N LYS A 42 -8.98 21.78 16.09
CA LYS A 42 -9.85 21.03 15.18
C LYS A 42 -10.26 19.71 15.82
N VAL A 43 -11.53 19.37 15.70
CA VAL A 43 -12.08 18.10 16.16
C VAL A 43 -12.89 17.44 15.04
N TRP A 44 -13.02 16.13 15.11
CA TRP A 44 -13.73 15.29 14.15
C TRP A 44 -14.81 14.49 14.86
N ASP A 45 -15.87 14.14 14.14
CA ASP A 45 -16.81 13.13 14.60
C ASP A 45 -16.15 11.75 14.57
N ALA A 46 -16.01 11.11 15.73
CA ALA A 46 -15.42 9.78 15.85
C ALA A 46 -16.15 8.74 15.00
N ASP A 47 -17.47 8.83 14.88
CA ASP A 47 -18.28 7.86 14.13
C ASP A 47 -18.03 8.01 12.63
N ALA A 48 -17.94 9.26 12.14
CA ALA A 48 -17.55 9.54 10.75
C ALA A 48 -16.13 9.03 10.44
N VAL A 49 -15.18 9.20 11.37
CA VAL A 49 -13.80 8.71 11.20
C VAL A 49 -13.73 7.18 11.13
N ARG A 50 -14.53 6.48 11.94
CA ARG A 50 -14.63 5.02 11.92
C ARG A 50 -15.30 4.50 10.64
N ALA A 51 -16.31 5.20 10.14
CA ALA A 51 -17.03 4.82 8.93
C ALA A 51 -16.24 5.12 7.64
N PHE A 52 -15.24 6.00 7.70
CA PHE A 52 -14.53 6.44 6.51
C PHE A 52 -13.52 5.39 6.02
N SER A 53 -13.68 4.98 4.76
CA SER A 53 -12.75 4.04 4.11
C SER A 53 -11.42 4.73 3.79
N ARG A 54 -10.38 4.43 4.58
CA ARG A 54 -9.04 5.03 4.39
C ARG A 54 -8.47 4.72 3.00
N PRO A 55 -8.11 5.74 2.20
CA PRO A 55 -7.42 5.54 0.93
C PRO A 55 -6.05 4.90 1.15
N GLY A 56 -5.74 3.86 0.37
CA GLY A 56 -4.42 3.23 0.37
C GLY A 56 -4.21 2.12 1.41
N VAL A 57 -5.13 1.87 2.34
CA VAL A 57 -5.09 0.63 3.14
C VAL A 57 -5.35 -0.55 2.20
N GLY A 58 -4.36 -1.45 2.10
CA GLY A 58 -4.43 -2.63 1.23
C GLY A 58 -4.17 -2.37 -0.26
N ARG A 59 -4.03 -1.10 -0.70
CA ARG A 59 -3.72 -0.77 -2.10
C ARG A 59 -2.21 -0.59 -2.32
N ARG A 60 -1.45 -1.69 -2.27
CA ARG A 60 -0.57 -1.88 -3.43
C ARG A 60 -1.54 -2.24 -4.55
N ARG A 61 -1.79 -1.32 -5.49
CA ARG A 61 -2.46 -1.70 -6.72
C ARG A 61 -1.46 -2.61 -7.44
N GLU A 62 -1.48 -3.91 -7.15
CA GLU A 62 -1.03 -4.88 -8.13
C GLU A 62 -1.97 -4.64 -9.33
N SER A 63 -1.41 -4.18 -10.45
CA SER A 63 -2.20 -4.05 -11.67
C SER A 63 -2.65 -5.46 -12.08
N ALA A 64 -3.74 -5.57 -12.86
CA ALA A 64 -4.14 -6.87 -13.41
C ALA A 64 -2.99 -7.53 -14.20
N GLU A 65 -2.15 -6.70 -14.83
CA GLU A 65 -0.92 -7.09 -15.52
C GLU A 65 0.13 -7.64 -14.54
N SER A 66 0.43 -6.95 -13.43
CA SER A 66 1.35 -7.47 -12.40
C SER A 66 0.85 -8.79 -11.81
N ALA A 67 -0.46 -8.91 -11.56
CA ALA A 67 -1.06 -10.12 -11.01
C ALA A 67 -0.94 -11.31 -11.98
N ALA A 68 -1.20 -11.09 -13.27
CA ALA A 68 -1.04 -12.11 -14.31
C ALA A 68 0.42 -12.58 -14.41
N VAL A 69 1.38 -11.64 -14.41
CA VAL A 69 2.80 -12.00 -14.47
C VAL A 69 3.26 -12.77 -13.23
N LEU A 70 2.77 -12.43 -12.04
CA LEU A 70 3.08 -13.20 -10.83
C LEU A 70 2.54 -14.63 -10.89
N GLU A 71 1.40 -14.85 -11.54
CA GLU A 71 0.86 -16.20 -11.73
C GLU A 71 1.69 -17.01 -12.73
N GLU A 72 2.11 -16.39 -13.84
CA GLU A 72 3.03 -17.02 -14.78
C GLU A 72 4.37 -17.38 -14.12
N LEU A 73 4.90 -16.52 -13.25
CA LEU A 73 6.10 -16.78 -12.48
C LEU A 73 5.94 -18.00 -11.54
N ARG A 74 4.79 -18.13 -10.86
CA ARG A 74 4.50 -19.30 -10.02
C ARG A 74 4.45 -20.58 -10.85
N ALA A 75 3.77 -20.54 -12.00
CA ALA A 75 3.68 -21.69 -12.90
C ALA A 75 5.05 -22.09 -13.48
N ALA A 76 5.97 -21.12 -13.63
CA ALA A 76 7.30 -21.32 -14.18
C ALA A 76 8.39 -21.62 -13.13
N ALA A 77 8.04 -21.90 -11.87
CA ALA A 77 9.03 -22.10 -10.80
C ALA A 77 10.07 -23.20 -11.13
N ASP A 78 9.63 -24.27 -11.80
CA ASP A 78 10.47 -25.40 -12.23
C ASP A 78 11.01 -25.26 -13.67
N ALA A 79 10.70 -24.17 -14.35
CA ALA A 79 11.16 -23.96 -15.73
C ALA A 79 12.69 -23.76 -15.79
N PRO A 80 13.31 -23.94 -16.98
CA PRO A 80 14.71 -23.61 -17.19
C PRO A 80 15.02 -22.17 -16.72
N ARG A 81 16.24 -21.97 -16.20
CA ARG A 81 16.66 -20.70 -15.62
C ARG A 81 16.47 -19.53 -16.59
N GLU A 82 16.74 -19.71 -17.87
CA GLU A 82 16.57 -18.67 -18.91
C GLU A 82 15.12 -18.18 -18.99
N ARG A 83 14.16 -19.11 -19.03
CA ARG A 83 12.73 -18.77 -19.04
C ARG A 83 12.30 -18.02 -17.78
N ARG A 84 12.80 -18.43 -16.61
CA ARG A 84 12.54 -17.72 -15.35
C ARG A 84 13.14 -16.32 -15.34
N ARG A 85 14.32 -16.11 -15.94
CA ARG A 85 14.94 -14.77 -16.08
C ARG A 85 14.12 -13.85 -16.98
N GLU A 86 13.62 -14.35 -18.09
CA GLU A 86 12.74 -13.60 -18.99
C GLU A 86 11.48 -13.12 -18.26
N LEU A 87 10.80 -14.02 -17.56
CA LEU A 87 9.59 -13.69 -16.79
C LEU A 87 9.89 -12.69 -15.66
N LEU A 88 11.06 -12.79 -15.03
CA LEU A 88 11.48 -11.86 -13.99
C LEU A 88 11.72 -10.44 -14.55
N ARG A 89 12.27 -10.33 -15.77
CA ARG A 89 12.43 -9.04 -16.49
C ARG A 89 11.08 -8.48 -16.91
N ALA A 90 10.21 -9.30 -17.50
CA ALA A 90 8.86 -8.89 -17.87
C ALA A 90 8.06 -8.41 -16.66
N GLY A 91 8.15 -9.11 -15.52
CA GLY A 91 7.52 -8.65 -14.28
C GLY A 91 8.08 -7.34 -13.77
N ARG A 92 9.39 -7.08 -13.92
CA ARG A 92 9.98 -5.79 -13.57
C ARG A 92 9.44 -4.65 -14.43
N GLU A 93 9.27 -4.88 -15.73
CA GLU A 93 8.69 -3.92 -16.67
C GLU A 93 7.20 -3.67 -16.39
N ALA A 94 6.47 -4.72 -15.99
CA ALA A 94 5.07 -4.66 -15.55
C ALA A 94 4.88 -4.07 -14.13
N GLY A 95 5.95 -3.58 -13.49
CA GLY A 95 5.89 -2.91 -12.18
C GLY A 95 5.81 -3.86 -10.98
N CYS A 96 6.07 -5.16 -11.14
CA CYS A 96 6.09 -6.11 -10.04
C CYS A 96 7.27 -5.82 -9.08
N GLU A 97 7.00 -5.96 -7.79
CA GLU A 97 8.03 -5.93 -6.77
C GLU A 97 8.96 -7.15 -6.89
N VAL A 98 10.28 -6.93 -6.85
CA VAL A 98 11.27 -8.03 -6.97
C VAL A 98 11.11 -9.05 -5.83
N SER A 99 10.67 -8.60 -4.65
CA SER A 99 10.35 -9.49 -3.54
C SER A 99 9.18 -10.43 -3.83
N ALA A 100 8.13 -9.95 -4.51
CA ALA A 100 6.98 -10.76 -4.90
C ALA A 100 7.34 -11.75 -6.01
N MET A 101 8.12 -11.32 -7.00
CA MET A 101 8.60 -12.19 -8.08
C MET A 101 9.54 -13.28 -7.55
N ALA A 102 10.46 -12.94 -6.64
CA ALA A 102 11.35 -13.91 -6.01
C ALA A 102 10.57 -14.97 -5.23
N ALA A 103 9.55 -14.56 -4.48
CA ALA A 103 8.66 -15.47 -3.77
C ALA A 103 7.88 -16.37 -4.74
N ALA A 104 7.35 -15.83 -5.84
CA ALA A 104 6.64 -16.60 -6.87
C ALA A 104 7.51 -17.69 -7.50
N LEU A 105 8.79 -17.40 -7.75
CA LEU A 105 9.76 -18.35 -8.30
C LEU A 105 10.38 -19.30 -7.28
N GLY A 106 10.09 -19.15 -5.98
CA GLY A 106 10.72 -19.93 -4.91
C GLY A 106 12.23 -19.66 -4.74
N VAL A 107 12.72 -18.47 -5.13
CA VAL A 107 14.14 -18.10 -5.03
C VAL A 107 14.37 -16.98 -4.01
N SER A 108 15.62 -16.80 -3.60
CA SER A 108 15.97 -15.68 -2.72
C SER A 108 15.86 -14.34 -3.47
N ARG A 109 15.56 -13.25 -2.74
CA ARG A 109 15.59 -11.89 -3.29
C ARG A 109 16.94 -11.54 -3.90
N HIS A 110 18.03 -11.98 -3.26
CA HIS A 110 19.39 -11.75 -3.76
C HIS A 110 19.60 -12.43 -5.12
N THR A 111 19.13 -13.67 -5.28
CA THR A 111 19.16 -14.41 -6.55
C THR A 111 18.37 -13.67 -7.63
N ALA A 112 17.15 -13.21 -7.33
CA ALA A 112 16.34 -12.44 -8.27
C ALA A 112 17.04 -11.14 -8.69
N TYR A 113 17.64 -10.39 -7.76
CA TYR A 113 18.41 -9.19 -8.10
C TYR A 113 19.64 -9.48 -8.96
N ALA A 114 20.35 -10.58 -8.70
CA ALA A 114 21.49 -10.99 -9.53
C ALA A 114 21.05 -11.26 -10.98
N TRP A 115 19.93 -11.98 -11.14
CA TRP A 115 19.40 -12.35 -12.46
C TRP A 115 18.89 -11.16 -13.30
N LEU A 116 18.52 -10.05 -12.66
CA LEU A 116 18.12 -8.80 -13.32
C LEU A 116 19.31 -7.92 -13.74
N LYS A 117 20.49 -8.12 -13.12
CA LYS A 117 21.72 -7.35 -13.42
C LYS A 117 22.51 -7.97 -14.57
N ASP A 118 22.47 -9.30 -14.67
CA ASP A 118 22.97 -10.08 -15.81
C ASP A 118 22.03 -9.99 -17.00
#